data_AF-A0A6L5PEZ8-F1
#
_entry.id   AF-A0A6L5PEZ8-F1
#
_cell.length_a   1.000
_cell.length_b   1.000
_cell.length_c   1.000
_cell.angle_alpha   90.00
_cell.angle_beta   90.00
_cell.angle_gamma   90.00
#
_symmetry.space_group_name_H-M   'P 1'
#
loop_
_entity.id
_entity.type
_entity.pdbx_description
1 polymer ?
#
loop_
_entity_poly.entity_id
_entity_poly.type
_entity_poly.pdbx_seq_one_letter_code
_entity_poly.pdbx_strand_id
1 'polypeptide(L)'
;MARRRALLSGLFSRKSPAAPAEDTMNPFERPTRLEPEEPDALSLALAEIEAGTLEIYAQAGLPTQPGHYRRDPDTADWVFIARQIEPSERFALALRYPPEQGWRFARLEDLGARSDREDVQAAARLMADVATLRASRRTVLTQENLLTAMELGAAWRALRDAQAFRTSRLTLSVPQAAPPKPLKGDKPPNPR
;
A
#
# COMPACT_ATOMS: atom_id res chain seq x y z
N MET A 1 45.90 -84.75 0.98
CA MET A 1 44.78 -85.50 0.35
C MET A 1 43.48 -85.08 1.00
N ALA A 2 42.56 -84.48 0.24
CA ALA A 2 41.10 -84.41 0.45
C ALA A 2 40.56 -83.78 1.76
N ARG A 3 39.40 -83.12 1.83
CA ARG A 3 38.37 -82.65 0.90
C ARG A 3 37.48 -81.71 1.71
N ARG A 4 36.86 -80.74 1.04
CA ARG A 4 35.76 -79.89 1.50
C ARG A 4 34.67 -80.68 2.25
N ARG A 5 34.06 -80.05 3.25
CA ARG A 5 32.60 -80.13 3.46
C ARG A 5 32.10 -78.85 4.13
N ALA A 6 31.32 -78.11 3.36
CA ALA A 6 30.50 -76.99 3.80
C ALA A 6 29.17 -77.50 4.36
N LEU A 7 28.43 -76.55 4.93
CA LEU A 7 26.99 -76.55 5.27
C LEU A 7 26.67 -76.98 6.70
N LEU A 8 26.31 -76.00 7.53
CA LEU A 8 24.92 -75.86 8.00
C LEU A 8 24.72 -74.44 8.54
N SER A 9 24.01 -73.68 7.71
CA SER A 9 23.19 -72.52 8.03
C SER A 9 22.41 -72.67 9.35
N GLY A 10 22.35 -71.60 10.15
CA GLY A 10 21.30 -71.49 11.16
C GLY A 10 21.56 -70.46 12.24
N LEU A 11 20.97 -69.29 12.05
CA LEU A 11 20.32 -68.50 13.11
C LEU A 11 21.24 -67.93 14.18
N PHE A 12 21.67 -66.68 14.03
CA PHE A 12 21.44 -65.57 14.97
C PHE A 12 22.05 -64.29 14.37
N SER A 13 21.55 -63.90 13.19
CA SER A 13 21.79 -62.55 12.67
C SER A 13 20.90 -61.61 13.46
N ARG A 14 21.39 -61.13 14.62
CA ARG A 14 20.72 -60.09 15.40
C ARG A 14 21.00 -58.76 14.68
N LYS A 15 20.21 -58.51 13.63
CA LYS A 15 20.13 -57.22 12.94
C LYS A 15 19.65 -56.21 13.96
N SER A 16 20.55 -55.39 14.50
CA SER A 16 20.18 -54.20 15.26
C SER A 16 19.26 -53.36 14.37
N PRO A 17 18.04 -53.01 14.81
CA PRO A 17 17.28 -51.99 14.12
C PRO A 17 18.04 -50.68 14.30
N ALA A 18 18.60 -50.16 13.22
CA ALA A 18 19.00 -48.77 13.17
C ALA A 18 17.76 -47.95 13.52
N ALA A 19 17.85 -47.19 14.61
CA ALA A 19 16.87 -46.15 14.91
C ALA A 19 16.74 -45.27 13.66
N PRO A 20 15.53 -44.79 13.32
CA PRO A 20 15.41 -43.75 12.32
C PRO A 20 16.33 -42.61 12.76
N ALA A 21 17.09 -42.07 11.82
CA ALA A 21 17.81 -40.82 12.04
C ALA A 21 16.75 -39.78 12.39
N GLU A 22 16.50 -39.60 13.68
CA GLU A 22 15.84 -38.42 14.20
C GLU A 22 16.73 -37.27 13.76
N ASP A 23 16.23 -36.57 12.75
CA ASP A 23 16.67 -35.25 12.35
C ASP A 23 16.75 -34.43 13.64
N THR A 24 17.95 -34.42 14.23
CA THR A 24 18.20 -33.84 15.54
C THR A 24 18.32 -32.33 15.31
N MET A 25 17.23 -31.72 14.86
CA MET A 25 17.05 -30.29 14.97
C MET A 25 17.09 -29.98 16.46
N ASN A 26 18.21 -29.41 16.89
CA ASN A 26 18.42 -29.02 18.27
C ASN A 26 17.31 -28.00 18.62
N PRO A 27 16.40 -28.30 19.57
CA PRO A 27 15.26 -27.43 19.88
C PRO A 27 15.69 -26.08 20.50
N PHE A 28 16.98 -25.94 20.83
CA PHE A 28 17.60 -24.71 21.32
C PHE A 28 18.44 -23.98 20.25
N GLU A 29 18.60 -24.55 19.05
CA GLU A 29 19.14 -23.80 17.91
C GLU A 29 18.08 -22.81 17.44
N ARG A 30 18.30 -21.55 17.79
CA ARG A 30 17.47 -20.46 17.29
C ARG A 30 17.74 -20.35 15.78
N PRO A 31 16.72 -20.42 14.91
CA PRO A 31 16.93 -20.28 13.47
C PRO A 31 17.72 -18.99 13.20
N THR A 32 18.90 -19.13 12.61
CA THR A 32 19.73 -17.98 12.27
C THR A 32 19.07 -17.30 11.08
N ARG A 33 18.14 -16.40 11.37
CA ARG A 33 17.47 -15.52 10.40
C ARG A 33 16.66 -16.28 9.34
N LEU A 34 15.35 -16.37 9.57
CA LEU A 34 14.39 -16.62 8.51
C LEU A 34 14.45 -15.40 7.58
N GLU A 35 15.22 -15.47 6.49
CA GLU A 35 15.06 -14.55 5.37
C GLU A 35 13.71 -14.89 4.73
N PRO A 36 12.69 -14.03 4.78
CA PRO A 36 11.47 -14.28 4.04
C PRO A 36 11.78 -14.10 2.55
N GLU A 37 11.81 -15.22 1.81
CA GLU A 37 12.05 -15.23 0.37
C GLU A 37 10.85 -14.62 -0.41
N GLU A 38 9.68 -14.55 0.23
CA GLU A 38 8.47 -13.92 -0.29
C GLU A 38 8.14 -12.63 0.47
N PRO A 39 7.64 -11.59 -0.22
CA PRO A 39 7.18 -10.38 0.46
C PRO A 39 6.06 -10.74 1.44
N ASP A 40 6.28 -10.41 2.72
CA ASP A 40 5.28 -10.64 3.76
C ASP A 40 3.95 -9.91 3.45
N ALA A 41 2.86 -10.38 4.06
CA ALA A 41 1.51 -9.86 3.80
C ALA A 41 1.39 -8.34 4.05
N LEU A 42 2.14 -7.78 5.00
CA LEU A 42 2.15 -6.34 5.26
C LEU A 42 2.86 -5.59 4.12
N SER A 43 3.99 -6.10 3.63
CA SER A 43 4.70 -5.55 2.46
C SER A 43 3.78 -5.47 1.24
N LEU A 44 3.02 -6.54 0.98
CA LEU A 44 2.06 -6.59 -0.11
C LEU A 44 0.93 -5.57 0.08
N ALA A 45 0.36 -5.48 1.28
CA ALA A 45 -0.69 -4.51 1.59
C ALA A 45 -0.20 -3.05 1.43
N LEU A 46 1.02 -2.74 1.90
CA LEU A 46 1.60 -1.40 1.74
C LEU A 46 1.87 -1.07 0.27
N ALA A 47 2.28 -2.05 -0.54
CA ALA A 47 2.47 -1.86 -1.98
C ALA A 47 1.14 -1.64 -2.72
N GLU A 48 0.07 -2.34 -2.34
CA GLU A 48 -1.27 -2.12 -2.89
C GLU A 48 -1.75 -0.69 -2.61
N ILE A 49 -1.63 -0.24 -1.36
CA ILE A 49 -2.02 1.11 -0.96
C ILE A 49 -1.21 2.15 -1.73
N GLU A 50 0.11 1.98 -1.82
CA GLU A 50 0.98 2.89 -2.57
C GLU A 50 0.58 2.94 -4.06
N ALA A 51 0.34 1.79 -4.70
CA ALA A 51 -0.07 1.74 -6.11
C ALA A 51 -1.40 2.49 -6.34
N GLY A 52 -2.42 2.21 -5.53
CA GLY A 52 -3.71 2.90 -5.64
C GLY A 52 -3.62 4.40 -5.34
N THR A 53 -2.68 4.80 -4.49
CA THR A 53 -2.43 6.21 -4.20
C THR A 53 -1.72 6.92 -5.36
N LEU A 54 -0.78 6.24 -6.03
CA LEU A 54 -0.11 6.75 -7.22
C LEU A 54 -1.07 6.90 -8.40
N GLU A 55 -2.11 6.07 -8.50
CA GLU A 55 -3.17 6.26 -9.50
C GLU A 55 -3.93 7.57 -9.28
N ILE A 56 -4.22 7.94 -8.03
CA ILE A 56 -4.87 9.23 -7.71
C ILE A 56 -3.95 10.40 -8.08
N TYR A 57 -2.65 10.27 -7.84
CA TYR A 57 -1.67 11.26 -8.28
C TYR A 57 -1.62 11.40 -9.80
N ALA A 58 -1.58 10.28 -10.53
CA ALA A 58 -1.60 10.28 -11.99
C ALA A 58 -2.87 10.96 -12.54
N GLN A 59 -4.03 10.68 -11.97
CA GLN A 59 -5.31 11.31 -12.33
C GLN A 59 -5.35 12.81 -11.98
N ALA A 60 -4.52 13.26 -11.03
CA ALA A 60 -4.37 14.66 -10.68
C ALA A 60 -3.25 15.38 -11.45
N GLY A 61 -2.55 14.68 -12.35
CA GLY A 61 -1.42 15.23 -13.09
C GLY A 61 -0.15 15.40 -12.25
N LEU A 62 -0.09 14.77 -11.07
CA LEU A 62 1.12 14.76 -10.24
C LEU A 62 2.12 13.70 -10.73
N PRO A 63 3.43 13.93 -10.56
CA PRO A 63 4.45 12.91 -10.80
C PRO A 63 4.22 11.64 -9.98
N THR A 64 4.55 10.50 -10.59
CA THR A 64 4.46 9.16 -9.96
C THR A 64 5.82 8.49 -9.76
N GLN A 65 6.90 9.10 -10.28
CA GLN A 65 8.24 8.55 -10.12
C GLN A 65 8.72 8.71 -8.66
N PRO A 66 9.34 7.69 -8.03
CA PRO A 66 9.92 7.85 -6.71
C PRO A 66 11.07 8.85 -6.71
N GLY A 67 11.02 9.84 -5.81
CA GLY A 67 12.10 10.80 -5.62
C GLY A 67 11.69 12.13 -5.03
N HIS A 68 12.55 13.11 -5.25
CA HIS A 68 12.42 14.47 -4.76
C HIS A 68 12.12 15.40 -5.93
N TYR A 69 11.27 16.38 -5.65
CA TYR A 69 10.74 17.30 -6.64
C TYR A 69 10.85 18.74 -6.17
N ARG A 70 10.95 19.64 -7.14
CA ARG A 70 10.88 21.08 -6.95
C ARG A 70 9.71 21.64 -7.73
N ARG A 71 9.02 22.63 -7.17
CA ARG A 71 8.05 23.45 -7.91
C ARG A 71 8.47 24.91 -7.86
N ASP A 72 8.47 25.52 -9.05
CA ASP A 72 8.75 26.93 -9.28
C ASP A 72 7.56 27.78 -8.80
N PRO A 73 7.76 28.99 -8.24
CA PRO A 73 6.66 29.89 -7.90
C PRO A 73 5.76 30.27 -9.09
N ASP A 74 6.32 30.39 -10.29
CA ASP A 74 5.61 30.86 -11.49
C ASP A 74 4.96 29.72 -12.28
N THR A 75 5.35 28.47 -11.99
CA THR A 75 4.85 27.28 -12.70
C THR A 75 4.09 26.35 -11.76
N ALA A 76 3.02 25.72 -12.26
CA ALA A 76 2.28 24.74 -11.48
C ALA A 76 2.98 23.38 -11.35
N ASP A 77 3.98 23.10 -12.20
CA ASP A 77 4.51 21.77 -12.41
C ASP A 77 5.65 21.41 -11.45
N TRP A 78 5.64 20.15 -11.03
CA TRP A 78 6.71 19.55 -10.25
C TRP A 78 7.80 19.01 -11.17
N VAL A 79 9.04 19.45 -10.95
CA VAL A 79 10.24 19.03 -11.67
C VAL A 79 11.03 18.04 -10.83
N PHE A 80 11.36 16.88 -11.41
CA PHE A 80 12.19 15.87 -10.76
C PHE A 80 13.61 16.40 -10.51
N ILE A 81 14.12 16.17 -9.30
CA ILE A 81 15.47 16.55 -8.90
C ILE A 81 16.37 15.31 -8.87
N ALA A 82 16.04 14.37 -8.00
CA ALA A 82 16.83 13.17 -7.74
C ALA A 82 16.01 12.13 -6.98
N ARG A 83 16.38 10.85 -7.11
CA ARG A 83 15.72 9.76 -6.37
C ARG A 83 15.98 9.85 -4.87
N GLN A 84 17.21 10.17 -4.50
CA GLN A 84 17.65 10.40 -3.12
C GLN A 84 18.47 11.68 -3.11
N ILE A 85 18.43 12.41 -1.99
CA ILE A 85 19.14 13.66 -1.81
C ILE A 85 19.84 13.59 -0.45
N GLU A 86 21.13 13.88 -0.43
CA GLU A 86 21.88 13.96 0.81
C GLU A 86 21.56 15.25 1.59
N PRO A 87 21.70 15.28 2.92
CA PRO A 87 21.40 16.47 3.72
C PRO A 87 22.13 17.74 3.23
N SER A 88 23.39 17.61 2.77
CA SER A 88 24.18 18.70 2.22
C SER A 88 23.63 19.24 0.89
N GLU A 89 23.21 18.35 0.00
CA GLU A 89 22.58 18.71 -1.27
C GLU A 89 21.22 19.40 -1.05
N ARG A 90 20.45 18.91 -0.06
CA ARG A 90 19.18 19.54 0.34
C ARG A 90 19.41 20.97 0.83
N PHE A 91 20.45 21.18 1.62
CA PHE A 91 20.83 22.52 2.08
C PHE A 91 21.25 23.43 0.91
N ALA A 92 22.06 22.93 -0.02
CA ALA A 92 22.45 23.67 -1.22
C ALA A 92 21.24 24.04 -2.10
N LEU A 93 20.26 23.14 -2.23
CA LEU A 93 19.01 23.41 -2.93
C LEU A 93 18.18 24.50 -2.26
N ALA A 94 18.11 24.53 -0.93
CA ALA A 94 17.40 25.56 -0.19
C ALA A 94 18.05 26.95 -0.39
N LEU A 95 19.38 27.02 -0.48
CA LEU A 95 20.08 28.27 -0.81
C LEU A 95 19.85 28.72 -2.26
N ARG A 96 19.78 27.76 -3.20
CA ARG A 96 19.62 28.05 -4.63
C ARG A 96 18.17 28.42 -5.00
N TYR A 97 17.20 27.85 -4.31
CA TYR A 97 15.76 28.06 -4.56
C TYR A 97 15.04 28.34 -3.24
N PRO A 98 15.15 29.57 -2.72
CA PRO A 98 14.69 29.86 -1.36
C PRO A 98 13.15 29.77 -1.23
N PRO A 99 12.62 29.10 -0.19
CA PRO A 99 11.17 28.93 -0.03
C PRO A 99 10.42 30.24 0.22
N GLU A 100 11.08 31.24 0.79
CA GLU A 100 10.59 32.61 0.94
C GLU A 100 10.30 33.29 -0.41
N GLN A 101 10.92 32.83 -1.50
CA GLN A 101 10.64 33.30 -2.86
C GLN A 101 9.56 32.48 -3.55
N GLY A 102 8.82 31.65 -2.80
CA GLY A 102 7.70 30.86 -3.30
C GLY A 102 8.06 29.46 -3.79
N TRP A 103 9.35 29.15 -3.96
CA TRP A 103 9.83 27.81 -4.32
C TRP A 103 9.35 26.74 -3.34
N ARG A 104 9.02 25.56 -3.87
CA ARG A 104 8.60 24.41 -3.06
C ARG A 104 9.44 23.20 -3.35
N PHE A 105 9.66 22.42 -2.30
CA PHE A 105 10.32 21.13 -2.34
C PHE A 105 9.47 20.11 -1.64
N ALA A 106 9.34 18.93 -2.24
CA ALA A 106 8.62 17.81 -1.66
C ALA A 106 9.20 16.50 -2.17
N ARG A 107 9.06 15.45 -1.37
CA ARG A 107 9.23 14.07 -1.85
C ARG A 107 7.95 13.64 -2.56
N LEU A 108 8.00 12.55 -3.33
CA LEU A 108 6.83 11.93 -3.93
C LEU A 108 5.69 11.81 -2.91
N GLU A 109 6.00 11.30 -1.71
CA GLU A 109 5.01 11.12 -0.64
C GLU A 109 4.27 12.41 -0.26
N ASP A 110 4.95 13.56 -0.33
CA ASP A 110 4.49 14.84 0.21
C ASP A 110 3.89 15.78 -0.86
N LEU A 111 3.89 15.39 -2.15
CA LEU A 111 3.45 16.26 -3.27
C LEU A 111 2.00 16.73 -3.13
N GLY A 112 1.11 15.83 -2.71
CA GLY A 112 -0.31 16.11 -2.61
C GLY A 112 -0.74 16.86 -1.35
N ALA A 113 0.15 17.06 -0.37
CA ALA A 113 -0.19 17.58 0.96
C ALA A 113 -0.78 19.01 0.93
N ARG A 114 -0.51 19.77 -0.14
CA ARG A 114 -1.01 21.15 -0.33
C ARG A 114 -1.87 21.30 -1.59
N SER A 115 -2.38 20.20 -2.12
CA SER A 115 -3.31 20.23 -3.26
C SER A 115 -4.66 20.82 -2.85
N ASP A 116 -5.36 21.48 -3.76
CA ASP A 116 -6.74 21.95 -3.50
C ASP A 116 -7.77 20.81 -3.49
N ARG A 117 -7.38 19.63 -3.99
CA ARG A 117 -8.25 18.45 -4.06
C ARG A 117 -8.10 17.58 -2.81
N GLU A 118 -9.19 17.34 -2.10
CA GLU A 118 -9.22 16.54 -0.87
C GLU A 118 -8.75 15.09 -1.06
N ASP A 119 -9.04 14.48 -2.21
CA ASP A 119 -8.57 13.11 -2.51
C ASP A 119 -7.05 13.03 -2.66
N VAL A 120 -6.43 14.06 -3.23
CA VAL A 120 -4.99 14.17 -3.40
C VAL A 120 -4.30 14.44 -2.05
N GLN A 121 -4.92 15.24 -1.16
CA GLN A 121 -4.44 15.42 0.20
C GLN A 121 -4.50 14.11 1.01
N ALA A 122 -5.62 13.38 0.90
CA ALA A 122 -5.79 12.08 1.56
C ALA A 122 -4.77 11.06 1.04
N ALA A 123 -4.56 11.01 -0.28
CA ALA A 123 -3.50 10.24 -0.92
C ALA A 123 -2.11 10.57 -0.35
N ALA A 124 -1.75 11.84 -0.24
CA ALA A 124 -0.46 12.24 0.34
C ALA A 124 -0.27 11.75 1.77
N ARG A 125 -1.33 11.83 2.59
CA ARG A 125 -1.30 11.31 3.95
C ARG A 125 -1.04 9.80 3.98
N LEU A 126 -1.71 9.02 3.11
CA LEU A 126 -1.47 7.58 3.00
C LEU A 126 -0.03 7.27 2.59
N MET A 127 0.55 8.00 1.63
CA MET A 127 1.94 7.81 1.23
C MET A 127 2.92 8.08 2.38
N ALA A 128 2.68 9.14 3.16
CA ALA A 128 3.50 9.47 4.32
C ALA A 128 3.42 8.39 5.41
N ASP A 129 2.22 7.85 5.68
CA ASP A 129 2.00 6.77 6.63
C ASP A 129 2.66 5.46 6.15
N VAL A 130 2.54 5.12 4.87
CA VAL A 130 3.23 3.97 4.25
C VAL A 130 4.75 4.11 4.39
N ALA A 131 5.31 5.29 4.09
CA ALA A 131 6.74 5.55 4.24
C ALA A 131 7.19 5.43 5.70
N THR A 132 6.39 5.94 6.63
CA THR A 132 6.65 5.86 8.08
C THR A 132 6.68 4.40 8.55
N LEU A 133 5.69 3.59 8.17
CA LEU A 133 5.65 2.17 8.51
C LEU A 133 6.82 1.39 7.89
N ARG A 134 7.20 1.69 6.65
CA ARG A 134 8.37 1.06 6.02
C ARG A 134 9.67 1.42 6.75
N ALA A 135 9.81 2.66 7.20
CA ALA A 135 10.97 3.09 7.97
C ALA A 135 11.01 2.42 9.36
N SER A 136 9.86 2.34 10.05
CA SER A 136 9.80 1.79 11.41
C SER A 136 10.09 0.29 11.47
N ARG A 137 9.84 -0.45 10.39
CA ARG A 137 10.23 -1.87 10.25
C ARG A 137 11.74 -2.14 10.39
N ARG A 138 12.57 -1.12 10.19
CA ARG A 138 14.03 -1.21 10.39
C ARG A 138 14.44 -0.98 11.84
N THR A 139 13.47 -0.71 12.71
CA THR A 139 13.64 -0.33 14.11
C THR A 139 12.70 -1.13 15.00
N VAL A 140 12.70 -0.86 16.30
CA VAL A 140 11.76 -1.49 17.24
C VAL A 140 10.35 -0.95 16.99
N LEU A 141 9.40 -1.85 16.73
CA LEU A 141 7.99 -1.47 16.56
C LEU A 141 7.43 -0.95 17.89
N THR A 142 6.80 0.21 17.83
CA THR A 142 6.18 0.90 18.98
C THR A 142 4.66 0.83 18.91
N GLN A 143 3.99 1.18 20.01
CA GLN A 143 2.53 1.31 20.05
C GLN A 143 2.00 2.31 19.00
N GLU A 144 2.73 3.40 18.76
CA GLU A 144 2.38 4.39 17.75
C GLU A 144 2.37 3.78 16.34
N ASN A 145 3.31 2.88 16.03
CA ASN A 145 3.35 2.20 14.74
C ASN A 145 2.12 1.31 14.51
N LEU A 146 1.61 0.67 15.56
CA LEU A 146 0.38 -0.13 15.48
C LEU A 146 -0.84 0.78 15.22
N LEU A 147 -0.91 1.92 15.91
CA LEU A 147 -1.97 2.90 15.69
C LEU A 147 -1.94 3.44 14.26
N THR A 148 -0.76 3.83 13.76
CA THR A 148 -0.57 4.26 12.37
C THR A 148 -1.03 3.19 11.37
N ALA A 149 -0.72 1.92 11.60
CA ALA A 149 -1.17 0.84 10.72
C ALA A 149 -2.70 0.67 10.70
N MET A 150 -3.35 0.79 11.86
CA MET A 150 -4.82 0.73 11.96
C MET A 150 -5.49 1.91 11.26
N GLU A 151 -4.98 3.13 11.48
CA GLU A 151 -5.47 4.35 10.85
C GLU A 151 -5.27 4.32 9.34
N LEU A 152 -4.09 3.87 8.87
CA LEU A 152 -3.79 3.71 7.45
C LEU A 152 -4.80 2.79 6.77
N GLY A 153 -5.09 1.63 7.36
CA GLY A 153 -6.05 0.67 6.81
C GLY A 153 -7.48 1.23 6.77
N ALA A 154 -7.87 2.06 7.73
CA ALA A 154 -9.18 2.73 7.74
C ALA A 154 -9.27 3.84 6.70
N ALA A 155 -8.23 4.68 6.61
CA ALA A 155 -8.14 5.78 5.66
C ALA A 155 -8.11 5.26 4.21
N TRP A 156 -7.40 4.16 3.93
CA TRP A 156 -7.38 3.54 2.60
C TRP A 156 -8.77 3.10 2.15
N ARG A 157 -9.52 2.40 3.03
CA ARG A 157 -10.90 1.97 2.73
C ARG A 157 -11.82 3.16 2.46
N ALA A 158 -11.77 4.18 3.32
CA ALA A 158 -12.57 5.38 3.15
C ALA A 158 -12.27 6.10 1.81
N LEU A 159 -10.99 6.19 1.43
CA LEU A 159 -10.58 6.79 0.17
C LEU A 159 -11.09 5.99 -1.04
N ARG A 160 -10.95 4.65 -1.00
CA ARG A 160 -11.42 3.77 -2.07
C ARG A 160 -12.93 3.83 -2.23
N ASP A 161 -13.68 3.84 -1.13
CA ASP A 161 -15.14 3.95 -1.14
C ASP A 161 -15.57 5.30 -1.75
N ALA A 162 -14.92 6.40 -1.36
CA ALA A 162 -15.17 7.72 -1.94
C ALA A 162 -14.91 7.77 -3.46
N GLN A 163 -13.85 7.10 -3.94
CA GLN A 163 -13.56 6.98 -5.38
C GLN A 163 -14.61 6.13 -6.12
N ALA A 164 -15.09 5.04 -5.50
CA ALA A 164 -16.16 4.24 -6.07
C ALA A 164 -17.45 5.05 -6.26
N PHE A 165 -17.79 5.94 -5.32
CA PHE A 165 -18.95 6.83 -5.47
C PHE A 165 -18.77 7.84 -6.61
N ARG A 166 -17.58 8.40 -6.82
CA ARG A 166 -17.32 9.37 -7.90
C ARG A 166 -17.33 8.75 -9.29
N THR A 167 -16.83 7.52 -9.42
CA THR A 167 -16.80 6.79 -10.69
C THR A 167 -18.16 6.18 -11.05
N SER A 168 -19.03 5.99 -10.05
CA SER A 168 -20.39 5.48 -10.25
C SER A 168 -21.29 6.56 -10.86
N ARG A 169 -21.71 6.36 -12.12
CA ARG A 169 -22.73 7.19 -12.80
C ARG A 169 -24.15 6.94 -12.28
N LEU A 170 -24.34 6.87 -10.97
CA LEU A 170 -25.68 6.76 -10.40
C LEU A 170 -26.34 8.14 -10.44
N THR A 171 -27.03 8.42 -11.55
CA THR A 171 -27.98 9.52 -11.60
C THR A 171 -29.16 9.17 -10.70
N LEU A 172 -29.24 9.80 -9.54
CA LEU A 172 -30.44 9.78 -8.71
C LEU A 172 -31.55 10.47 -9.50
N SER A 173 -32.38 9.68 -10.19
CA SER A 173 -33.61 10.18 -10.80
C SER A 173 -34.55 10.59 -9.68
N VAL A 174 -34.80 11.89 -9.54
CA VAL A 174 -35.87 12.41 -8.67
C VAL A 174 -37.18 11.77 -9.15
N PRO A 175 -37.98 11.14 -8.26
CA PRO A 175 -39.25 10.56 -8.67
C PRO A 175 -40.13 11.66 -9.27
N GLN A 176 -40.49 11.49 -10.55
CA GLN A 176 -41.40 12.39 -11.26
C GLN A 176 -42.73 12.40 -10.51
N ALA A 177 -43.06 13.53 -9.88
CA ALA A 177 -44.33 13.70 -9.18
C ALA A 177 -45.47 13.38 -10.17
N ALA A 178 -46.24 12.34 -9.86
CA ALA A 178 -47.37 11.95 -10.68
C ALA A 178 -48.34 13.15 -10.79
N PRO A 179 -48.84 13.48 -11.99
CA PRO A 179 -49.81 14.55 -12.13
C PRO A 179 -51.05 14.22 -11.27
N PRO A 180 -51.65 15.21 -10.59
CA PRO A 180 -52.80 14.98 -9.73
C PRO A 180 -53.91 14.34 -10.56
N LYS A 181 -54.40 13.18 -10.11
CA LYS A 181 -55.58 12.55 -10.71
C LYS A 181 -56.75 13.54 -10.64
N PRO A 182 -57.43 13.83 -11.76
CA PRO A 182 -58.62 14.66 -11.70
C PRO A 182 -59.66 13.96 -10.82
N LEU A 183 -60.14 14.70 -9.82
CA LEU A 183 -61.27 14.27 -9.00
C LEU A 183 -62.48 14.09 -9.93
N LYS A 184 -63.20 12.98 -9.73
CA LYS A 184 -64.39 12.59 -10.49
C LYS A 184 -65.47 13.65 -10.29
N GLY A 185 -65.54 14.64 -11.18
CA GLY A 185 -66.52 15.74 -11.08
C GLY A 185 -66.42 16.85 -12.12
N ASP A 186 -65.24 17.08 -12.72
CA ASP A 186 -65.11 18.17 -13.71
C ASP A 186 -65.67 17.78 -15.08
N LYS A 187 -66.91 18.22 -15.30
CA LYS A 187 -67.60 18.14 -16.59
C LYS A 187 -67.12 19.31 -17.46
N PRO A 188 -66.61 19.08 -18.69
CA PRO A 188 -66.19 20.18 -19.54
C PRO A 188 -67.41 21.01 -20.02
N PRO A 189 -67.28 22.34 -20.16
CA PRO A 189 -68.35 23.18 -20.68
C PRO A 189 -68.55 22.94 -22.18
N ASN A 190 -69.82 22.83 -22.59
CA ASN A 190 -70.20 22.64 -23.98
C ASN A 190 -69.84 23.88 -24.83
N PRO A 191 -69.29 23.69 -26.04
CA PRO A 191 -69.07 24.79 -26.96
C PRO A 191 -70.38 25.30 -27.56
N ARG A 192 -70.48 26.63 -27.75
CA ARG A 192 -71.49 27.30 -28.59
C ARG A 192 -70.91 27.57 -29.97
#